data_AF-A0A920R4B6-F1
#
_entry.id   AF-A0A920R4B6-F1
#
_cell.length_a   1.000
_cell.length_b   1.000
_cell.length_c   1.000
_cell.angle_alpha   90.00
_cell.angle_beta   90.00
_cell.angle_gamma   90.00
#
_symmetry.space_group_name_H-M   'P 1'
#
loop_
_entity.id
_entity.type
_entity.pdbx_description
1 polymer ?
#
loop_
_entity_poly.entity_id
_entity_poly.type
_entity_poly.pdbx_seq_one_letter_code
_entity_poly.pdbx_strand_id
1 'polypeptide(L)'
;MYTHLEQVAIAEGITKVANGANTDDLGDYRPGMEAAKNFEVVSPLVEARMSKQDIRDISRRMDLPTWDKPAQPCLSSRIPYGTAVSVKALSMIGKSEKGLRDLGFNVGAGASLWADSPCRNTDA
;
A
#
# COMPACT_ATOMS: atom_id res chain seq x y z
N MET A 1 -14.07 4.25 -5.93
CA MET A 1 -12.84 4.87 -6.48
C MET A 1 -12.88 4.87 -8.00
N TYR A 2 -12.81 3.71 -8.67
CA TYR A 2 -12.75 3.68 -10.14
C TYR A 2 -13.96 4.27 -10.86
N THR A 3 -15.18 4.13 -10.33
CA THR A 3 -16.37 4.83 -10.84
C THR A 3 -16.18 6.36 -10.96
N HIS A 4 -15.45 6.96 -10.01
CA HIS A 4 -15.18 8.39 -10.04
C HIS A 4 -14.06 8.73 -11.03
N LEU A 5 -13.01 7.91 -11.09
CA LEU A 5 -11.91 8.10 -12.05
C LEU A 5 -12.39 7.94 -13.51
N GLU A 6 -13.35 7.06 -13.77
CA GLU A 6 -13.98 6.89 -15.08
C GLU A 6 -14.70 8.17 -15.53
N GLN A 7 -15.46 8.81 -14.63
CA GLN A 7 -16.13 10.08 -14.92
C GLN A 7 -15.11 11.18 -15.27
N VAL A 8 -14.00 11.26 -14.53
CA VAL A 8 -12.91 12.20 -14.82
C VAL A 8 -12.26 11.88 -16.16
N ALA A 9 -11.98 10.60 -16.43
CA ALA A 9 -11.36 10.18 -17.68
C ALA A 9 -12.22 10.57 -18.91
N ILE A 10 -13.54 10.38 -18.82
CA ILE A 10 -14.49 10.80 -19.86
C ILE A 10 -14.45 12.32 -20.07
N ALA A 11 -14.49 13.10 -18.97
CA ALA A 11 -14.48 14.56 -19.05
C ALA A 11 -13.18 15.11 -19.68
N GLU A 12 -12.05 14.44 -19.44
CA GLU A 12 -10.73 14.85 -19.93
C GLU A 12 -10.33 14.20 -21.26
N GLY A 13 -11.21 13.38 -21.87
CA GLY A 13 -10.90 12.65 -23.11
C GLY A 13 -9.80 11.60 -22.96
N ILE A 14 -9.57 11.09 -21.74
CA ILE A 14 -8.59 10.06 -21.41
C ILE A 14 -9.22 8.68 -21.66
N THR A 15 -8.54 7.84 -22.44
CA THR A 15 -9.07 6.54 -22.88
C THR A 15 -8.85 5.40 -21.89
N LYS A 16 -7.85 5.52 -21.02
CA LYS A 16 -7.49 4.47 -20.05
C LYS A 16 -7.06 5.07 -18.72
N VAL A 17 -7.53 4.45 -17.64
CA VAL A 17 -7.06 4.69 -16.28
C VAL A 17 -5.95 3.68 -15.99
N ALA A 18 -4.82 4.14 -15.46
CA ALA A 18 -3.72 3.31 -15.04
C ALA A 18 -3.59 3.29 -13.50
N ASN A 19 -3.13 2.18 -12.94
CA ASN A 19 -2.77 2.08 -11.53
C ASN A 19 -1.27 1.74 -11.36
N GLY A 20 -0.79 1.87 -10.12
CA GLY A 20 0.60 1.58 -9.75
C GLY A 20 0.82 0.17 -9.19
N ALA A 21 -0.05 -0.81 -9.48
CA ALA A 21 0.18 -2.20 -9.06
C ALA A 21 1.46 -2.73 -9.71
N ASN A 22 2.22 -3.55 -8.98
CA ASN A 22 3.49 -4.14 -9.41
C ASN A 22 3.50 -5.66 -9.14
N THR A 23 4.55 -6.37 -9.56
CA THR A 23 4.56 -7.85 -9.47
C THR A 23 4.52 -8.38 -8.04
N ASP A 24 5.03 -7.61 -7.07
CA ASP A 24 5.05 -8.01 -5.66
C ASP A 24 3.63 -7.98 -5.05
N ASP A 25 2.69 -7.29 -5.70
CA ASP A 25 1.31 -7.18 -5.26
C ASP A 25 0.43 -8.36 -5.70
N LEU A 26 0.91 -9.20 -6.64
CA LEU A 26 0.11 -10.27 -7.26
C LEU A 26 -0.19 -11.44 -6.31
N GLY A 27 0.62 -11.62 -5.26
CA GLY A 27 0.42 -12.66 -4.25
C GLY A 27 -0.48 -12.24 -3.09
N ASP A 28 -0.79 -10.95 -2.97
CA ASP A 28 -1.60 -10.41 -1.88
C ASP A 28 -3.08 -10.37 -2.27
N TYR A 29 -3.96 -10.81 -1.36
CA TYR A 29 -5.39 -10.56 -1.54
C TYR A 29 -5.69 -9.06 -1.38
N ARG A 30 -5.92 -8.39 -2.50
CA ARG A 30 -6.25 -6.96 -2.56
C ARG A 30 -7.56 -6.75 -3.32
N PRO A 31 -8.67 -6.46 -2.63
CA PRO A 31 -9.97 -6.18 -3.28
C PRO A 31 -9.90 -5.08 -4.35
N GLY A 32 -8.94 -4.16 -4.23
CA GLY A 32 -8.68 -3.11 -5.23
C GLY A 32 -8.20 -3.63 -6.59
N MET A 33 -7.55 -4.80 -6.66
CA MET A 33 -7.12 -5.42 -7.92
C MET A 33 -8.30 -5.99 -8.70
N GLU A 34 -9.26 -6.59 -8.01
CA GLU A 34 -10.51 -7.06 -8.62
C GLU A 34 -11.33 -5.87 -9.14
N ALA A 35 -11.44 -4.81 -8.34
CA ALA A 35 -12.07 -3.57 -8.78
C ALA A 35 -11.35 -2.96 -10.00
N ALA A 36 -10.02 -3.02 -10.08
CA ALA A 36 -9.26 -2.54 -11.23
C ALA A 36 -9.63 -3.31 -12.51
N LYS A 37 -9.72 -4.65 -12.39
CA LYS A 37 -10.12 -5.53 -13.50
C LYS A 37 -11.53 -5.21 -14.01
N ASN A 38 -12.49 -4.98 -13.10
CA ASN A 38 -13.88 -4.69 -13.46
C ASN A 38 -14.06 -3.35 -14.20
N PHE A 39 -13.11 -2.42 -14.05
CA PHE A 39 -13.11 -1.11 -14.69
C PHE A 39 -12.07 -0.99 -15.82
N GLU A 40 -11.53 -2.12 -16.31
CA GLU A 40 -10.50 -2.17 -17.36
C GLU A 40 -9.28 -1.27 -17.09
N VAL A 41 -8.91 -1.12 -15.82
CA VAL A 41 -7.76 -0.32 -15.40
C VAL A 41 -6.49 -1.05 -15.78
N VAL A 42 -5.60 -0.38 -16.51
CA VAL A 42 -4.32 -0.95 -16.91
C VAL A 42 -3.32 -0.89 -15.76
N SER A 43 -2.39 -1.85 -15.72
CA SER A 43 -1.38 -1.94 -14.65
C SER A 43 0.01 -2.02 -15.28
N PRO A 44 0.55 -0.91 -15.82
CA PRO A 44 1.73 -0.93 -16.68
C PRO A 44 2.97 -1.55 -16.04
N LEU A 45 3.13 -1.38 -14.72
CA LEU A 45 4.28 -1.94 -13.99
C LEU A 45 4.16 -3.47 -13.84
N VAL A 46 2.94 -4.02 -13.72
CA VAL A 46 2.70 -5.46 -13.81
C VAL A 46 2.98 -5.97 -15.23
N GLU A 47 2.48 -5.27 -16.25
CA GLU A 47 2.67 -5.63 -17.66
C GLU A 47 4.16 -5.65 -18.04
N ALA A 48 4.93 -4.70 -17.52
CA ALA A 48 6.39 -4.63 -17.65
C ALA A 48 7.15 -5.57 -16.70
N ARG A 49 6.46 -6.39 -15.90
CA ARG A 49 7.03 -7.33 -14.91
C ARG A 49 7.98 -6.66 -13.90
N MET A 50 7.65 -5.46 -13.47
CA MET A 50 8.45 -4.70 -12.52
C MET A 50 8.08 -5.05 -11.09
N SER A 51 9.08 -5.41 -10.29
CA SER A 51 8.99 -5.50 -8.84
C SER A 51 9.02 -4.12 -8.19
N LYS A 52 8.71 -4.05 -6.91
CA LYS A 52 8.86 -2.82 -6.12
C LYS A 52 10.32 -2.35 -6.10
N GLN A 53 11.27 -3.28 -6.08
CA GLN A 53 12.69 -2.94 -6.08
C GLN A 53 13.10 -2.29 -7.41
N ASP A 54 12.67 -2.84 -8.55
CA ASP A 54 12.94 -2.26 -9.87
C ASP A 54 12.41 -0.82 -9.97
N ILE A 55 11.18 -0.61 -9.48
CA ILE A 55 10.54 0.71 -9.46
C ILE A 55 11.35 1.71 -8.62
N ARG A 56 11.84 1.28 -7.44
CA ARG A 56 12.68 2.13 -6.58
C ARG A 56 14.00 2.49 -7.24
N ASP A 57 14.66 1.53 -7.87
CA ASP A 57 15.96 1.75 -8.52
C ASP A 57 15.84 2.68 -9.72
N ILE A 58 14.80 2.51 -10.55
CA ILE A 58 14.52 3.42 -11.67
C ILE A 58 14.11 4.80 -11.17
N SER A 59 13.23 4.88 -10.16
CA SER A 59 12.82 6.16 -9.56
C SER A 59 14.02 6.93 -8.99
N ARG A 60 14.96 6.22 -8.36
CA ARG A 60 16.20 6.81 -7.85
C ARG A 60 17.09 7.33 -8.97
N ARG A 61 17.26 6.56 -10.07
CA ARG A 61 18.02 6.99 -11.26
C ARG A 61 17.40 8.20 -11.96
N MET A 62 16.09 8.40 -11.80
CA MET A 62 15.34 9.55 -12.32
C MET A 62 15.26 10.73 -11.33
N ASP A 63 15.97 10.66 -10.21
CA ASP A 63 15.95 11.67 -9.14
C ASP A 63 14.55 11.99 -8.60
N LEU A 64 13.64 11.00 -8.60
CA LEU A 64 12.31 11.19 -8.02
C LEU A 64 12.41 11.20 -6.49
N PRO A 65 11.92 12.25 -5.79
CA PRO A 65 12.06 12.39 -4.34
C PRO A 65 11.27 11.33 -3.55
N THR A 66 10.40 10.59 -4.23
CA THR A 66 9.54 9.55 -3.67
C THR A 66 10.14 8.15 -3.78
N TRP A 67 11.36 7.99 -4.33
CA TRP A 67 11.95 6.67 -4.58
C TRP A 67 12.04 5.81 -3.31
N ASP A 68 12.24 6.43 -2.13
CA ASP A 68 12.31 5.70 -0.85
C ASP A 68 11.03 5.74 0.00
N LYS A 69 9.91 6.23 -0.56
CA LYS A 69 8.70 6.39 0.24
C LYS A 69 8.19 5.02 0.74
N PRO A 70 7.98 4.84 2.06
CA PRO A 70 7.41 3.60 2.57
C PRO A 70 5.99 3.39 2.03
N ALA A 71 5.60 2.13 1.79
CA ALA A 71 4.22 1.82 1.45
C ALA A 71 3.31 2.16 2.66
N GLN A 72 2.17 2.78 2.40
CA GLN A 72 1.20 3.17 3.42
C GLN A 72 -0.14 2.51 3.10
N PRO A 73 -0.39 1.28 3.59
CA PRO A 73 -1.66 0.60 3.36
C PRO A 73 -2.81 1.33 4.07
N CYS A 74 -4.02 1.27 3.50
CA CYS A 74 -5.22 1.90 4.06
C CYS A 74 -5.43 1.48 5.52
N LEU A 75 -5.87 2.41 6.38
CA LEU A 75 -6.17 2.13 7.80
C LEU A 75 -7.18 1.00 7.99
N SER A 76 -8.08 0.77 7.02
CA SER A 76 -9.05 -0.33 7.08
C SER A 76 -8.40 -1.71 7.10
N SER A 77 -7.17 -1.87 6.60
CA SER A 77 -6.44 -3.15 6.66
C SER A 77 -6.12 -3.63 8.08
N ARG A 78 -6.27 -2.76 9.09
CA ARG A 78 -6.10 -3.12 10.51
C ARG A 78 -7.38 -3.67 11.14
N ILE A 79 -8.49 -3.65 10.39
CA ILE A 79 -9.79 -4.13 10.84
C ILE A 79 -9.99 -5.54 10.27
N PRO A 80 -10.27 -6.57 11.10
CA PRO A 80 -10.51 -7.93 10.63
C PRO A 80 -11.65 -8.01 9.62
N TYR A 81 -11.52 -8.92 8.65
CA TYR A 81 -12.58 -9.18 7.67
C TYR A 81 -13.90 -9.57 8.35
N GLY A 82 -15.01 -9.16 7.74
CA GLY A 82 -16.35 -9.32 8.31
C GLY A 82 -16.71 -8.27 9.36
N THR A 83 -15.76 -7.45 9.82
CA THR A 83 -16.05 -6.33 10.74
C THR A 83 -16.38 -5.07 9.96
N ALA A 84 -17.46 -4.39 10.35
CA ALA A 84 -17.85 -3.12 9.72
C ALA A 84 -16.80 -2.02 9.98
N VAL A 85 -16.34 -1.39 8.90
CA VAL A 85 -15.43 -0.25 8.97
C VAL A 85 -16.22 0.99 9.39
N SER A 86 -15.78 1.67 10.46
CA SER A 86 -16.40 2.90 10.94
C SER A 86 -15.40 4.04 11.05
N VAL A 87 -15.88 5.28 10.91
CA VAL A 87 -15.06 6.49 11.09
C VAL A 87 -14.40 6.52 12.48
N LYS A 88 -15.13 6.09 13.51
CA LYS A 88 -14.61 6.00 14.88
C LYS A 88 -13.42 5.03 14.97
N ALA A 89 -13.55 3.84 14.38
CA ALA A 89 -12.48 2.84 14.37
C ALA A 89 -11.26 3.34 13.60
N LEU A 90 -11.46 3.87 12.38
CA LEU A 90 -10.37 4.43 11.56
C LEU A 90 -9.65 5.59 12.26
N SER A 91 -10.40 6.49 12.92
CA SER A 91 -9.83 7.61 13.67
C SER A 91 -8.99 7.12 14.86
N MET A 92 -9.48 6.13 15.59
CA MET A 92 -8.75 5.52 16.70
C MET A 92 -7.45 4.87 16.22
N ILE A 93 -7.51 4.04 15.17
CA ILE A 93 -6.33 3.40 14.57
C ILE A 93 -5.31 4.45 14.12
N GLY A 94 -5.76 5.46 13.36
CA GLY A 94 -4.87 6.51 12.85
C GLY A 94 -4.18 7.31 13.95
N LYS A 95 -4.89 7.62 15.05
CA LYS A 95 -4.31 8.29 16.22
C LYS A 95 -3.31 7.39 16.94
N SER A 96 -3.63 6.11 17.12
CA SER A 96 -2.75 5.13 17.76
C SER A 96 -1.46 4.94 16.97
N GLU A 97 -1.54 4.72 15.66
CA GLU A 97 -0.35 4.58 14.82
C GLU A 97 0.49 5.87 14.79
N LYS A 98 -0.16 7.05 14.83
CA LYS A 98 0.56 8.33 14.96
C LYS A 98 1.30 8.41 16.30
N GLY A 99 0.64 8.09 17.40
CA GLY A 99 1.28 8.10 18.73
C GLY A 99 2.49 7.17 18.80
N LEU A 100 2.40 5.98 18.19
CA LEU A 100 3.54 5.06 18.10
C LEU A 100 4.71 5.64 17.29
N ARG A 101 4.42 6.28 16.14
CA ARG A 101 5.47 6.95 15.34
C ARG A 101 6.12 8.12 16.10
N ASP A 102 5.33 8.91 16.82
CA ASP A 102 5.83 10.04 17.62
C ASP A 102 6.75 9.56 18.76
N LEU A 103 6.59 8.31 19.21
CA LEU A 103 7.47 7.63 20.18
C LEU A 103 8.69 6.94 19.53
N GLY A 104 8.86 7.01 18.21
CA GLY A 104 9.99 6.41 17.49
C GLY A 104 9.75 4.99 16.96
N PHE A 105 8.56 4.42 17.14
CA PHE A 105 8.22 3.11 16.57
C PHE A 105 7.81 3.25 15.11
N ASN A 106 8.81 3.17 14.21
CA ASN A 106 8.62 3.28 12.76
C ASN A 106 8.56 1.91 12.09
N VAL A 107 7.52 1.69 11.28
CA VAL A 107 7.39 0.49 10.43
C VAL A 107 8.26 0.69 9.18
N GLY A 108 9.52 0.23 9.22
CA GLY A 108 10.47 0.36 8.11
C GLY A 108 11.92 0.66 8.50
N ALA A 109 12.20 1.00 9.76
CA ALA A 109 13.57 0.99 10.28
C ALA A 109 13.96 -0.48 10.51
N GLY A 110 14.78 -1.04 9.62
CA GLY A 110 15.05 -2.48 9.54
C GLY A 110 15.43 -3.09 10.88
N ALA A 111 14.85 -4.25 11.18
CA ALA A 111 15.34 -5.39 11.98
C ALA A 111 16.08 -5.19 13.33
N SER A 112 16.47 -3.98 13.74
CA SER A 112 17.32 -3.75 14.91
C SER A 112 16.53 -3.69 16.21
N LEU A 113 15.24 -3.32 16.17
CA LEU A 113 14.37 -3.30 17.35
C LEU A 113 13.85 -4.70 17.77
N TRP A 114 14.03 -5.72 16.92
CA TRP A 114 13.62 -7.11 17.21
C TRP A 114 14.79 -8.05 17.52
N ALA A 115 16.02 -7.53 17.53
CA ALA A 115 17.22 -8.28 17.92
C ALA A 115 17.36 -8.41 19.45
N ASP A 116 16.83 -7.44 20.22
CA ASP A 116 17.04 -7.35 21.68
C ASP A 116 15.79 -7.68 22.52
N SER A 117 14.72 -8.17 21.91
CA SER A 117 13.53 -8.59 22.66
C SER A 117 13.77 -9.93 23.37
N PRO A 118 13.66 -10.02 24.71
CA PRO A 118 13.96 -11.22 25.49
C PRO A 118 12.93 -12.35 25.34
N CYS A 119 11.85 -12.13 24.59
CA CYS A 119 10.82 -13.12 24.32
C CYS A 119 11.14 -13.94 23.06
N ARG A 120 12.18 -14.78 23.12
CA ARG A 120 12.28 -15.97 22.26
C ARG A 120 12.51 -17.19 23.16
N ASN A 121 11.63 -18.18 22.99
CA ASN A 121 11.64 -19.54 23.56
C ASN A 121 11.17 -19.74 25.00
N THR A 122 9.86 -19.95 25.14
CA THR A 122 9.25 -21.22 25.59
C THR A 122 7.96 -21.33 24.75
N ASP A 123 7.83 -22.22 23.77
CA ASP A 123 7.60 -23.65 23.96
C ASP A 123 7.82 -24.43 22.64
N ALA A 124 8.06 -25.72 22.82
CA ALA A 124 8.32 -26.76 21.82
C ALA A 124 7.13 -27.08 20.90
#